data_AF-T0LFV2-F1
#
_entry.id   AF-T0LFV2-F1
#
_cell.length_a   1.000
_cell.length_b   1.000
_cell.length_c   1.000
_cell.angle_alpha   90.00
_cell.angle_beta   90.00
_cell.angle_gamma   90.00
#
_symmetry.space_group_name_H-M   'P 1'
#
loop_
_entity.id
_entity.type
_entity.pdbx_description
1 polymer ?
#
loop_
_entity_poly.entity_id
_entity_poly.type
_entity_poly.pdbx_seq_one_letter_code
_entity_poly.pdbx_strand_id
1 'polypeptide(L)'
;MDIFAHGFWGGITFGRKKIFGLAMLFGVLPDVSAFGPFFVIRLIHRTLQFGKPNLAEIPSWVFTSYDISHSLITAAILYGVIRYFNKPLAYTFLAYPLHILCDIFTHSKSFFPTPFLFPVSSYKVDGISWADPTFMMVNYSAIFAAYAIFFIAKALKKKKSAN
;
A
#
# COMPACT_ATOMS: atom_id res chain seq x y z
N MET A 1 2.53 -6.09 3.03
CA MET A 1 2.65 -5.65 4.45
C MET A 1 1.25 -5.26 4.96
N ASP A 2 1.05 -4.62 6.12
CA ASP A 2 -0.31 -4.20 6.50
C ASP A 2 -0.73 -2.85 5.87
N ILE A 3 -2.04 -2.62 5.80
CA ILE A 3 -2.65 -1.43 5.20
C ILE A 3 -2.14 -0.11 5.79
N PHE A 4 -1.85 -0.05 7.09
CA PHE A 4 -1.38 1.19 7.72
C PHE A 4 0.07 1.46 7.36
N ALA A 5 0.91 0.43 7.34
CA ALA A 5 2.30 0.54 6.92
C ALA A 5 2.42 1.10 5.50
N HIS A 6 1.58 0.63 4.56
CA HIS A 6 1.52 1.19 3.20
C HIS A 6 1.16 2.67 3.19
N GLY A 7 0.17 3.07 3.99
CA GLY A 7 -0.19 4.47 4.16
C GLY A 7 0.99 5.31 4.63
N PHE A 8 1.70 4.87 5.68
CA PHE A 8 2.85 5.58 6.22
C PHE A 8 4.02 5.65 5.22
N TRP A 9 4.35 4.55 4.55
CA TRP A 9 5.40 4.57 3.51
C TRP A 9 5.04 5.49 2.34
N GLY A 10 3.80 5.47 1.88
CA GLY A 10 3.30 6.40 0.87
C GLY A 10 3.39 7.86 1.32
N GLY A 11 2.94 8.13 2.56
CA GLY A 11 2.96 9.45 3.18
C GLY A 11 4.37 10.03 3.32
N ILE A 12 5.33 9.28 3.85
CA ILE A 12 6.70 9.80 4.06
C ILE A 12 7.46 10.00 2.75
N THR A 13 7.20 9.15 1.75
CA THR A 13 7.92 9.16 0.46
C THR A 13 7.38 10.22 -0.49
N PHE A 14 6.05 10.26 -0.67
CA PHE A 14 5.38 11.11 -1.67
C PHE A 14 4.53 12.22 -1.05
N GLY A 15 4.28 12.18 0.25
CA GLY A 15 3.53 13.22 0.95
C GLY A 15 4.37 14.47 1.21
N ARG A 16 3.92 15.61 0.69
CA ARG A 16 4.52 16.92 0.94
C ARG A 16 3.47 17.92 1.43
N LYS A 17 3.74 18.62 2.53
CA LYS A 17 2.82 19.66 3.07
C LYS A 17 1.37 19.14 3.16
N LYS A 18 0.43 19.78 2.44
CA LYS A 18 -1.01 19.47 2.47
C LYS A 18 -1.39 18.17 1.76
N ILE A 19 -0.53 17.60 0.90
CA ILE A 19 -0.83 16.36 0.15
C ILE A 19 -0.35 15.09 0.88
N PHE A 20 0.13 15.22 2.13
CA PHE A 20 0.57 14.06 2.92
C PHE A 20 -0.54 13.02 3.11
N GLY A 21 -1.73 13.45 3.55
CA GLY A 21 -2.86 12.53 3.70
C GLY A 21 -3.27 11.87 2.38
N LEU A 22 -3.18 12.60 1.27
CA LEU A 22 -3.48 12.04 -0.06
C LEU A 22 -2.47 10.98 -0.49
N ALA A 23 -1.18 11.17 -0.20
CA ALA A 23 -0.16 10.16 -0.45
C ALA A 23 -0.39 8.90 0.42
N MET A 24 -0.81 9.06 1.67
CA MET A 24 -1.22 7.92 2.50
C MET A 24 -2.42 7.19 1.89
N LEU A 25 -3.42 7.95 1.42
CA LEU A 25 -4.61 7.38 0.78
C LEU A 25 -4.26 6.58 -0.47
N PHE A 26 -3.38 7.10 -1.35
CA PHE A 26 -2.91 6.33 -2.51
C PHE A 26 -2.06 5.13 -2.12
N GLY A 27 -1.31 5.21 -1.01
CA GLY A 27 -0.58 4.10 -0.45
C GLY A 27 -1.50 2.96 -0.02
N VAL A 28 -2.65 3.24 0.60
CA VAL A 28 -3.60 2.19 1.05
C VAL A 28 -4.60 1.75 -0.02
N LEU A 29 -4.68 2.49 -1.13
CA LEU A 29 -5.75 2.31 -2.11
C LEU A 29 -5.79 0.92 -2.77
N PRO A 30 -4.66 0.23 -3.06
CA PRO A 30 -4.72 -1.13 -3.58
C PRO A 30 -5.49 -2.08 -2.64
N ASP A 31 -5.14 -2.10 -1.34
CA ASP A 31 -5.81 -2.92 -0.33
C ASP A 31 -7.29 -2.56 -0.18
N VAL A 32 -7.60 -1.27 -0.09
CA VAL A 32 -8.99 -0.79 0.05
C VAL A 32 -9.83 -1.20 -1.17
N SER A 33 -9.25 -1.16 -2.37
CA SER A 33 -9.94 -1.53 -3.61
C SER A 33 -10.29 -3.01 -3.65
N ALA A 34 -9.38 -3.87 -3.15
CA ALA A 34 -9.62 -5.32 -3.08
C ALA A 34 -10.53 -5.72 -1.92
N PHE A 35 -10.19 -5.29 -0.70
CA PHE A 35 -10.76 -5.83 0.54
C PHE A 35 -11.77 -4.91 1.21
N GLY A 36 -11.78 -3.60 0.91
CA GLY A 36 -12.69 -2.62 1.51
C GLY A 36 -14.16 -2.96 1.31
N PRO A 37 -14.64 -3.21 0.07
CA PRO A 37 -16.00 -3.64 -0.17
C PRO A 37 -16.36 -4.94 0.56
N PHE A 38 -15.41 -5.89 0.61
CA PHE A 38 -15.63 -7.18 1.26
C PHE A 38 -15.78 -7.02 2.78
N PHE A 39 -14.95 -6.16 3.38
CA PHE A 39 -15.05 -5.79 4.79
C PHE A 39 -16.42 -5.16 5.11
N VAL A 40 -16.90 -4.23 4.28
CA VAL A 40 -18.21 -3.59 4.47
C VAL A 40 -19.35 -4.62 4.39
N ILE A 41 -19.30 -5.52 3.42
CA ILE A 41 -20.29 -6.61 3.29
C ILE A 41 -20.30 -7.48 4.56
N ARG A 42 -19.13 -7.95 5.03
CA ARG A 42 -19.06 -8.77 6.26
C ARG A 42 -19.53 -8.01 7.49
N LEU A 43 -19.25 -6.70 7.57
CA LEU A 43 -19.72 -5.84 8.66
C LEU A 43 -21.25 -5.75 8.68
N ILE A 44 -21.89 -5.50 7.54
CA ILE A 44 -23.35 -5.41 7.40
C ILE A 44 -24.01 -6.75 7.77
N HIS A 45 -23.46 -7.86 7.27
CA HIS A 45 -23.98 -9.20 7.55
C HIS A 45 -23.57 -9.76 8.92
N ARG A 46 -22.79 -9.01 9.71
CA ARG A 46 -22.27 -9.43 11.03
C ARG A 46 -21.50 -10.75 11.00
N THR A 47 -20.77 -10.99 9.91
CA THR A 47 -19.95 -12.20 9.70
C THR A 47 -18.45 -11.93 9.85
N LEU A 48 -18.08 -10.81 10.49
CA LEU A 48 -16.68 -10.50 10.77
C LEU A 48 -16.07 -11.58 11.66
N GLN A 49 -14.90 -12.07 11.23
CA GLN A 49 -14.09 -13.01 11.98
C GLN A 49 -12.73 -12.38 12.26
N PHE A 50 -12.19 -12.65 13.45
CA PHE A 50 -10.83 -12.25 13.80
C PHE A 50 -9.81 -13.24 13.24
N GLY A 51 -8.67 -12.73 12.81
CA GLY A 51 -7.56 -13.53 12.30
C GLY A 51 -7.59 -13.72 10.78
N LYS A 52 -6.74 -14.64 10.32
CA LYS A 52 -6.54 -14.94 8.89
C LYS A 52 -7.80 -15.59 8.31
N PRO A 53 -8.48 -14.98 7.33
CA PRO A 53 -9.66 -15.59 6.72
C PRO A 53 -9.28 -16.83 5.93
N ASN A 54 -10.18 -17.81 5.89
CA ASN A 54 -10.06 -18.96 5.00
C ASN A 54 -10.23 -18.49 3.55
N LEU A 55 -9.29 -18.84 2.67
CA LEU A 55 -9.35 -18.44 1.25
C LEU A 55 -10.60 -18.97 0.55
N ALA A 56 -11.15 -20.11 1.00
CA ALA A 56 -12.38 -20.69 0.46
C ALA A 56 -13.64 -19.86 0.78
N GLU A 57 -13.60 -19.00 1.79
CA GLU A 57 -14.72 -18.13 2.17
C GLU A 57 -14.68 -16.78 1.44
N ILE A 58 -13.60 -16.50 0.71
CA ILE A 58 -13.42 -15.24 -0.01
C ILE A 58 -14.08 -15.36 -1.40
N PRO A 59 -15.03 -14.46 -1.74
CA PRO A 59 -15.66 -14.47 -3.05
C PRO A 59 -14.66 -14.26 -4.19
N SER A 60 -14.90 -14.89 -5.34
CA SER A 60 -14.04 -14.79 -6.54
C SER A 60 -13.78 -13.36 -6.99
N TRP A 61 -14.77 -12.46 -6.87
CA TRP A 61 -14.62 -11.06 -7.25
C TRP A 61 -13.57 -10.31 -6.42
N VAL A 62 -13.31 -10.73 -5.17
CA VAL A 62 -12.25 -10.14 -4.34
C VAL A 62 -10.89 -10.48 -4.93
N PHE A 63 -10.69 -11.70 -5.41
CA PHE A 63 -9.47 -12.11 -6.09
C PHE A 63 -9.27 -11.33 -7.40
N THR A 64 -10.33 -11.16 -8.19
CA THR A 64 -10.26 -10.32 -9.40
C THR A 64 -9.91 -8.86 -9.06
N SER A 65 -10.53 -8.30 -8.02
CA SER A 65 -10.23 -6.94 -7.56
C SER A 65 -8.79 -6.83 -7.06
N TYR A 66 -8.30 -7.84 -6.35
CA TYR A 66 -6.91 -7.94 -5.91
C TYR A 66 -5.94 -7.98 -7.11
N ASP A 67 -6.22 -8.83 -8.10
CA ASP A 67 -5.40 -8.93 -9.32
C ASP A 67 -5.30 -7.60 -10.08
N ILE A 68 -6.42 -6.89 -10.21
CA ILE A 68 -6.45 -5.57 -10.88
C ILE A 68 -5.69 -4.52 -10.06
N SER A 69 -5.95 -4.45 -8.76
CA SER A 69 -5.39 -3.41 -7.87
C SER A 69 -3.90 -3.61 -7.55
N HIS A 70 -3.41 -4.84 -7.58
CA HIS A 70 -2.01 -5.16 -7.26
C HIS A 70 -1.16 -5.43 -8.51
N SER A 71 -1.58 -4.92 -9.66
CA SER A 71 -0.84 -4.96 -10.91
C SER A 71 -0.05 -3.67 -11.16
N LEU A 72 1.25 -3.80 -11.44
CA LEU A 72 2.07 -2.65 -11.89
C LEU A 72 1.66 -2.16 -13.27
N ILE A 73 1.06 -3.03 -14.10
CA ILE A 73 0.53 -2.65 -15.42
C ILE A 73 -0.70 -1.76 -15.24
N THR A 74 -1.66 -2.18 -14.40
CA THR A 74 -2.81 -1.34 -14.04
C THR A 74 -2.34 -0.01 -13.43
N ALA A 75 -1.40 -0.06 -12.48
CA ALA A 75 -0.86 1.13 -11.85
C ALA A 75 -0.18 2.08 -12.86
N ALA A 76 0.55 1.55 -13.85
CA ALA A 76 1.17 2.34 -14.90
C ALA A 76 0.15 3.03 -15.81
N ILE A 77 -0.93 2.34 -16.18
CA ILE A 77 -2.03 2.90 -16.97
C ILE A 77 -2.71 4.03 -16.18
N LEU A 78 -3.08 3.78 -14.92
CA LEU A 78 -3.69 4.79 -14.05
C LEU A 78 -2.78 6.00 -13.85
N TYR A 79 -1.48 5.77 -13.62
CA TYR A 79 -0.49 6.83 -13.53
C TYR A 79 -0.44 7.66 -14.82
N GLY A 80 -0.43 7.02 -16.00
CA GLY A 80 -0.45 7.69 -17.29
C GLY A 80 -1.66 8.60 -17.47
N VAL A 81 -2.85 8.09 -17.15
CA VAL A 81 -4.11 8.86 -17.19
C VAL A 81 -4.07 10.03 -16.22
N ILE A 82 -3.72 9.80 -14.95
CA ILE A 82 -3.64 10.87 -13.95
C ILE A 82 -2.59 11.91 -14.36
N ARG A 83 -1.44 11.49 -14.88
CA ARG A 83 -0.36 12.39 -15.32
C ARG A 83 -0.80 13.26 -16.48
N TYR A 84 -1.59 12.74 -17.41
CA TYR A 84 -2.13 13.49 -18.53
C TYR A 84 -3.00 14.67 -18.05
N PHE A 85 -3.85 14.44 -17.05
CA PHE A 85 -4.75 15.48 -16.53
C PHE A 85 -4.17 16.35 -15.40
N ASN A 86 -3.32 15.78 -14.54
CA ASN A 86 -2.82 16.44 -13.33
C ASN A 86 -1.44 15.89 -12.91
N LYS A 87 -0.37 16.55 -13.36
CA LYS A 87 1.01 16.16 -13.06
C LYS A 87 1.35 16.16 -11.55
N PRO A 88 0.97 17.19 -10.75
CA PRO A 88 1.16 17.13 -9.29
C PRO A 88 0.47 15.95 -8.61
N LEU A 89 -0.76 15.63 -9.03
CA LEU A 89 -1.49 14.48 -8.49
C LEU A 89 -0.80 13.17 -8.87
N ALA A 90 -0.30 13.05 -10.10
CA ALA A 90 0.43 11.87 -10.56
C ALA A 90 1.68 11.59 -9.72
N TYR A 91 2.42 12.63 -9.30
CA TYR A 91 3.53 12.44 -8.36
C TYR A 91 3.06 11.85 -7.02
N THR A 92 1.94 12.35 -6.50
CA THR A 92 1.35 11.84 -5.24
C THR A 92 0.85 10.40 -5.41
N PHE A 93 0.31 10.07 -6.59
CA PHE A 93 -0.14 8.72 -6.95
C PHE A 93 0.98 7.69 -6.96
N LEU A 94 2.26 8.07 -7.04
CA LEU A 94 3.39 7.13 -6.97
C LEU A 94 3.43 6.34 -5.65
N ALA A 95 2.69 6.75 -4.62
CA ALA A 95 2.46 5.92 -3.44
C ALA A 95 1.73 4.59 -3.76
N TYR A 96 0.89 4.56 -4.80
CA TYR A 96 0.17 3.36 -5.25
C TYR A 96 1.12 2.29 -5.83
N PRO A 97 1.99 2.56 -6.83
CA PRO A 97 2.96 1.57 -7.27
C PRO A 97 4.00 1.25 -6.18
N LEU A 98 4.32 2.17 -5.26
CA LEU A 98 5.17 1.86 -4.11
C LEU A 98 4.56 0.76 -3.23
N HIS A 99 3.25 0.81 -2.96
CA HIS A 99 2.53 -0.27 -2.27
C HIS A 99 2.82 -1.62 -2.93
N ILE A 100 2.57 -1.71 -4.24
CA ILE A 100 2.74 -2.96 -5.00
C ILE A 100 4.19 -3.42 -4.96
N LEU A 101 5.16 -2.51 -5.15
CA LEU A 101 6.59 -2.84 -5.13
C LEU A 101 7.02 -3.46 -3.80
N CYS A 102 6.49 -2.96 -2.69
CA CYS A 102 6.78 -3.55 -1.40
C CYS A 102 6.07 -4.89 -1.19
N ASP A 103 4.86 -5.06 -1.70
CA ASP A 103 4.11 -6.29 -1.57
C ASP A 103 4.73 -7.47 -2.33
N ILE A 104 5.39 -7.22 -3.46
CA ILE A 104 6.15 -8.25 -4.21
C ILE A 104 7.06 -9.06 -3.27
N PHE A 105 7.66 -8.43 -2.27
CA PHE A 105 8.59 -9.07 -1.34
C PHE A 105 7.98 -9.37 0.04
N THR A 106 6.75 -8.93 0.30
CA THR A 106 6.10 -9.02 1.63
C THR A 106 4.77 -9.77 1.63
N HIS A 107 4.50 -10.50 0.55
CA HIS A 107 3.43 -11.49 0.43
C HIS A 107 3.99 -12.86 0.05
N SER A 108 3.74 -13.85 0.90
CA SER A 108 4.06 -15.24 0.59
C SER A 108 3.11 -15.82 -0.46
N LYS A 109 3.55 -16.84 -1.19
CA LYS A 109 2.69 -17.60 -2.12
C LYS A 109 1.49 -18.27 -1.47
N SER A 110 1.53 -18.48 -0.15
CA SER A 110 0.46 -19.13 0.60
C SER A 110 -0.78 -18.25 0.83
N PHE A 111 -0.66 -16.93 0.67
CA PHE A 111 -1.77 -16.02 0.99
C PHE A 111 -1.63 -14.69 0.24
N PHE A 112 -2.46 -14.53 -0.81
CA PHE A 112 -2.48 -13.36 -1.69
C PHE A 112 -1.08 -12.95 -2.19
N PRO A 113 -0.38 -13.79 -2.96
CA PRO A 113 0.85 -13.38 -3.61
C PRO A 113 0.58 -12.29 -4.65
N THR A 114 1.43 -11.25 -4.67
CA THR A 114 1.24 -10.04 -5.47
C THR A 114 1.31 -10.32 -6.98
N PRO A 115 0.22 -10.12 -7.74
CA PRO A 115 0.11 -10.36 -9.18
C PRO A 115 0.63 -9.17 -9.98
N PHE A 116 1.86 -8.74 -9.71
CA PHE A 116 2.42 -7.48 -10.21
C PHE A 116 2.49 -7.38 -11.75
N LEU A 117 2.44 -8.50 -12.47
CA LEU A 117 2.43 -8.57 -13.94
C LEU A 117 1.05 -8.86 -14.54
N PHE A 118 -0.02 -8.94 -13.74
CA PHE A 118 -1.37 -9.16 -14.26
C PHE A 118 -1.77 -8.04 -15.25
N PRO A 119 -2.47 -8.34 -16.36
CA PRO A 119 -2.93 -9.65 -16.81
C PRO A 119 -1.94 -10.40 -17.73
N VAL A 120 -0.74 -9.84 -17.94
CA VAL A 120 0.23 -10.36 -18.92
C VAL A 120 0.92 -11.63 -18.44
N SER A 121 1.15 -11.76 -17.12
CA SER A 121 1.79 -12.95 -16.54
C SER A 121 1.22 -13.30 -15.18
N SER A 122 1.17 -14.61 -14.89
CA SER A 122 0.81 -15.17 -13.59
C SER A 122 2.01 -15.37 -12.66
N TYR A 123 3.22 -14.96 -13.08
CA TYR A 123 4.43 -15.05 -12.26
C TYR A 123 4.32 -14.19 -11.01
N LYS A 124 4.69 -14.77 -9.86
CA LYS A 124 4.64 -14.15 -8.54
C LYS A 124 5.87 -14.55 -7.73
N VAL A 125 6.36 -13.61 -6.94
CA VAL A 125 7.48 -13.82 -6.02
C VAL A 125 6.96 -14.44 -4.72
N ASP A 126 7.76 -15.30 -4.09
CA ASP A 126 7.48 -15.80 -2.74
C ASP A 126 8.15 -14.89 -1.72
N GLY A 127 7.39 -13.94 -1.19
CA GLY A 127 7.87 -12.96 -0.22
C GLY A 127 7.77 -13.42 1.23
N ILE A 128 8.30 -12.60 2.12
CA ILE A 128 8.14 -12.77 3.56
C ILE A 128 6.67 -12.54 3.91
N SER A 129 6.05 -13.42 4.69
CA SER A 129 4.67 -13.21 5.14
C SER A 129 4.57 -11.92 5.95
N TRP A 130 3.64 -11.03 5.61
CA TRP A 130 3.34 -9.86 6.44
C TRP A 130 2.80 -10.24 7.84
N ALA A 131 2.34 -11.48 8.04
CA ALA A 131 1.94 -11.96 9.37
C ALA A 131 3.14 -12.38 10.25
N ASP A 132 4.37 -12.34 9.72
CA ASP A 132 5.59 -12.59 10.48
C ASP A 132 5.83 -11.43 11.48
N PRO A 133 5.84 -11.70 12.81
CA PRO A 133 5.98 -10.65 13.81
C PRO A 133 7.32 -9.92 13.76
N THR A 134 8.39 -10.61 13.37
CA THR A 134 9.73 -10.03 13.27
C THR A 134 9.78 -9.05 12.10
N PHE A 135 9.25 -9.43 10.95
CA PHE A 135 9.08 -8.52 9.81
C PHE A 135 8.28 -7.28 10.20
N MET A 136 7.13 -7.46 10.85
CA MET A 136 6.27 -6.34 11.25
C MET A 136 6.97 -5.40 12.24
N MET A 137 7.69 -5.93 13.22
CA MET A 137 8.48 -5.14 14.17
C MET A 137 9.57 -4.31 13.46
N VAL A 138 10.32 -4.94 12.54
CA VAL A 138 11.35 -4.25 11.77
C VAL A 138 10.74 -3.17 10.87
N ASN A 139 9.65 -3.48 10.17
CA ASN A 139 8.95 -2.55 9.29
C ASN A 139 8.46 -1.31 10.05
N TYR A 140 7.78 -1.48 11.18
CA TYR A 140 7.31 -0.35 11.98
C TYR A 140 8.45 0.43 12.64
N SER A 141 9.54 -0.24 13.02
CA SER A 141 10.75 0.45 13.51
C SER A 141 11.37 1.33 12.42
N ALA A 142 11.42 0.84 11.18
CA ALA A 142 11.90 1.61 10.02
C ALA A 142 10.99 2.79 9.68
N ILE A 143 9.67 2.60 9.72
CA ILE A 143 8.69 3.69 9.57
C ILE A 143 8.93 4.76 10.64
N PHE A 144 8.97 4.36 11.92
CA PHE A 144 9.20 5.28 13.03
C PHE A 144 10.50 6.08 12.86
N ALA A 145 11.61 5.40 12.53
CA ALA A 145 12.89 6.05 12.28
C ALA A 145 12.82 7.05 11.11
N ALA A 146 12.17 6.69 10.00
CA ALA A 146 12.03 7.57 8.84
C ALA A 146 11.28 8.86 9.19
N TYR A 147 10.19 8.77 9.96
CA TYR A 147 9.45 9.94 10.43
C TYR A 147 10.25 10.76 11.44
N ALA A 148 10.94 10.11 12.39
CA ALA A 148 11.78 10.81 13.36
C ALA A 148 12.90 11.62 12.67
N ILE A 149 13.62 11.00 11.73
CA ILE A 149 14.66 11.65 10.93
C ILE A 149 14.08 12.84 10.15
N PHE A 150 12.92 12.68 9.52
CA PHE A 150 12.25 13.74 8.78
C PHE A 150 11.95 14.96 9.66
N PHE A 151 11.38 14.74 10.86
CA PHE A 151 11.04 15.84 11.77
C PHE A 151 12.29 16.50 12.37
N ILE A 152 13.32 15.74 12.72
CA ILE A 152 14.61 16.26 13.20
C ILE A 152 15.25 17.14 12.12
N ALA A 153 15.36 16.65 10.88
CA ALA A 153 15.94 17.40 9.77
C ALA A 153 15.16 18.70 9.50
N LYS A 154 13.83 18.65 9.58
CA LYS A 154 12.98 19.83 9.42
C LYS A 154 13.22 20.87 10.53
N ALA A 155 13.35 20.43 11.78
CA ALA A 155 13.63 21.30 12.91
C ALA A 155 15.01 21.98 12.77
N LEU A 156 16.04 21.22 12.40
CA LEU A 156 17.39 21.72 12.17
C LEU A 156 17.43 22.78 11.04
N LYS A 157 16.72 22.53 9.94
CA LYS A 157 16.63 23.49 8.84
C LYS A 157 15.95 24.80 9.26
N LYS A 158 14.89 24.72 10.08
CA LYS A 158 14.20 25.91 10.61
C LYS A 158 15.12 26.75 11.49
N LYS A 159 15.93 26.12 12.34
CA LYS A 159 16.91 26.81 13.20
C LYS A 159 17.98 27.53 12.37
N LYS A 160 18.49 26.89 11.32
CA LYS A 160 19.49 27.49 10.42
C LYS A 160 18.95 28.69 9.63
N SER A 161 17.68 28.70 9.26
CA SER A 161 17.05 29.84 8.56
C SER A 161 16.66 31.01 9.49
N ALA A 162 16.75 30.83 10.81
CA ALA A 162 16.42 31.84 11.80
C ALA A 162 17.66 32.57 12.37
N ASN A 163 18.86 32.06 12.06
CA ASN A 163 20.16 32.67 12.35
C ASN A 163 20.73 33.29 11.06
#